data_AF-F3YU43-F1
#
_entry.id   AF-F3YU43-F1
#
_cell.length_a   1.000
_cell.length_b   1.000
_cell.length_c   1.000
_cell.angle_alpha   90.00
_cell.angle_beta   90.00
_cell.angle_gamma   90.00
#
_symmetry.space_group_name_H-M   'P 1'
#
loop_
_entity.id
_entity.type
_entity.pdbx_description
1 polymer ?
#
loop_
_entity_poly.entity_id
_entity_poly.type
_entity_poly.pdbx_seq_one_letter_code
_entity_poly.pdbx_strand_id
1 'polypeptide(L)'
;MQRTAAIFVSLADAAFCILAALGLTEALCVTEGCSVFRGTKLLGIDLYWLGAAYFLALTALISFQRPRGQLSRALKVALLAGLVIDSALLGVQAVTAPCVNCLVVASLLGATAVLLLRKQPLLAKVTAVWAVLFVAALAGVFRDQLSPVPAYGSADAAIKVFFSPSCPACRLVVQDLTQHPGLQGDLALYAVAKDDGDLAGIHRFHEEMFRSGDLSKALEACFSLAGEAGSQPSWSQALAIRAASLRNKSFLARSEASSVPFVFTSAPGLLLTAFKAQSDDKVQDGDPASRDEGCDYATGDACEEEPAPLDGLFGGAPKQSPAK
;
A
#
# COMPACT_ATOMS: atom_id res chain seq x y z
N MET A 1 -38.53 -7.31 -16.29
CA MET A 1 -37.09 -7.00 -16.45
C MET A 1 -36.36 -6.93 -15.12
N GLN A 2 -36.72 -6.06 -14.16
CA GLN A 2 -36.02 -5.92 -12.87
C GLN A 2 -35.89 -7.23 -12.06
N ARG A 3 -36.95 -8.05 -12.00
CA ARG A 3 -36.93 -9.35 -11.30
C ARG A 3 -35.94 -10.33 -11.92
N THR A 4 -35.96 -10.45 -13.24
CA THR A 4 -35.05 -11.31 -13.99
C THR A 4 -33.60 -10.87 -13.79
N ALA A 5 -33.34 -9.55 -13.82
CA ALA A 5 -32.01 -9.01 -13.51
C ALA A 5 -31.58 -9.35 -12.07
N ALA A 6 -32.46 -9.20 -11.08
CA ALA A 6 -32.15 -9.54 -9.69
C ALA A 6 -31.85 -11.04 -9.49
N ILE A 7 -32.52 -11.93 -10.25
CA ILE A 7 -32.20 -13.36 -10.26
C ILE A 7 -30.80 -13.61 -10.80
N PHE A 8 -30.45 -13.02 -11.95
CA PHE A 8 -29.12 -13.19 -12.54
C PHE A 8 -28.00 -12.65 -11.64
N VAL A 9 -28.21 -11.47 -11.04
CA VAL A 9 -27.23 -10.89 -10.10
C VAL A 9 -27.07 -11.78 -8.86
N SER A 10 -28.17 -12.23 -8.25
CA SER A 10 -28.11 -13.12 -7.08
C SER A 10 -27.52 -14.50 -7.38
N LEU A 11 -27.68 -15.00 -8.62
CA LEU A 11 -27.01 -16.22 -9.06
C LEU A 11 -25.51 -16.01 -9.26
N ALA A 12 -25.12 -14.85 -9.80
CA ALA A 12 -23.72 -14.49 -9.94
C ALA A 12 -23.03 -14.38 -8.56
N ASP A 13 -23.71 -13.81 -7.56
CA ASP A 13 -23.26 -13.82 -6.16
C ASP A 13 -23.02 -15.23 -5.64
N ALA A 14 -24.02 -16.12 -5.79
CA ALA A 14 -23.90 -17.50 -5.34
C ALA A 14 -22.73 -18.22 -6.01
N ALA A 15 -22.58 -18.05 -7.33
CA ALA A 15 -21.48 -18.62 -8.09
C ALA A 15 -20.13 -18.08 -7.62
N PHE A 16 -20.01 -16.77 -7.39
CA PHE A 16 -18.79 -16.15 -6.90
C PHE A 16 -18.42 -16.67 -5.50
N CYS A 17 -19.37 -16.78 -4.58
CA CYS A 17 -19.15 -17.37 -3.26
C CYS A 17 -18.66 -18.83 -3.36
N ILE A 18 -19.23 -19.64 -4.24
CA ILE A 18 -18.76 -21.02 -4.46
C ILE A 18 -17.32 -21.04 -5.00
N LEU A 19 -17.03 -20.22 -6.01
CA LEU A 19 -15.68 -20.13 -6.57
C LEU A 19 -14.65 -19.66 -5.53
N ALA A 20 -15.02 -18.70 -4.68
CA ALA A 20 -14.18 -18.23 -3.59
C ALA A 20 -13.96 -19.31 -2.52
N ALA A 21 -15.00 -20.07 -2.16
CA ALA A 21 -14.89 -21.19 -1.23
C ALA A 21 -13.97 -22.32 -1.77
N LEU A 22 -13.94 -22.50 -3.08
CA LEU A 22 -13.04 -23.44 -3.77
C LEU A 22 -11.61 -22.90 -3.93
N GLY A 23 -11.35 -21.64 -3.56
CA GLY A 23 -10.04 -21.01 -3.72
C GLY A 23 -9.69 -20.72 -5.18
N LEU A 24 -10.67 -20.54 -6.07
CA LEU A 24 -10.42 -20.22 -7.49
C LEU A 24 -10.32 -18.71 -7.76
N THR A 25 -10.49 -17.88 -6.75
CA THR A 25 -10.45 -16.40 -6.84
C THR A 25 -9.13 -15.81 -6.36
N GLU A 26 -8.04 -16.59 -6.27
CA GLU A 26 -6.74 -16.11 -5.77
C GLU A 26 -6.16 -15.00 -6.63
N ALA A 27 -6.39 -15.04 -7.94
CA ALA A 27 -5.96 -14.00 -8.86
C ALA A 27 -6.57 -12.61 -8.56
N LEU A 28 -7.68 -12.55 -7.82
CA LEU A 28 -8.34 -11.31 -7.41
C LEU A 28 -7.89 -10.83 -6.02
N CYS A 29 -7.15 -11.65 -5.27
CA CYS A 29 -6.66 -11.34 -3.94
C CYS A 29 -5.35 -10.55 -3.97
N VAL A 30 -5.45 -9.32 -4.46
CA VAL A 30 -4.33 -8.37 -4.52
C VAL A 30 -4.10 -7.70 -3.16
N THR A 31 -5.07 -7.73 -2.24
CA THR A 31 -4.98 -7.10 -0.92
C THR A 31 -4.66 -8.11 0.19
N GLU A 32 -3.90 -7.69 1.21
CA GLU A 32 -3.56 -8.54 2.37
C GLU A 32 -4.81 -9.04 3.10
N GLY A 33 -5.88 -8.25 3.11
CA GLY A 33 -7.16 -8.59 3.74
C GLY A 33 -7.80 -9.86 3.19
N CYS A 34 -7.53 -10.23 1.94
CA CYS A 34 -8.03 -11.49 1.37
C CYS A 34 -7.57 -12.73 2.16
N SER A 35 -6.35 -12.72 2.70
CA SER A 35 -5.81 -13.84 3.49
C SER A 35 -6.48 -13.97 4.86
N VAL A 36 -6.89 -12.83 5.45
CA VAL A 36 -7.53 -12.75 6.76
C VAL A 36 -8.97 -13.24 6.73
N PHE A 37 -9.72 -12.93 5.66
CA PHE A 37 -11.11 -13.37 5.50
C PHE A 37 -11.25 -14.78 4.93
N ARG A 38 -10.17 -15.34 4.38
CA ARG A 38 -10.15 -16.71 3.85
C ARG A 38 -10.05 -17.72 4.98
N GLY A 39 -11.03 -18.62 5.07
CA GLY A 39 -11.08 -19.61 6.15
C GLY A 39 -11.68 -19.08 7.45
N THR A 40 -12.22 -17.85 7.46
CA THR A 40 -12.98 -17.34 8.59
C THR A 40 -14.25 -18.15 8.76
N LYS A 41 -14.34 -18.86 9.88
CA LYS A 41 -15.49 -19.71 10.22
C LYS A 41 -16.43 -18.96 11.15
N LEU A 42 -17.69 -18.89 10.76
CA LEU A 42 -18.78 -18.47 11.65
C LEU A 42 -19.57 -19.73 12.04
N LEU A 43 -19.63 -20.04 13.33
CA LEU A 43 -20.22 -21.29 13.85
C LEU A 43 -19.61 -22.57 13.25
N GLY A 44 -18.34 -22.53 12.85
CA GLY A 44 -17.64 -23.67 12.23
C GLY A 44 -17.84 -23.82 10.73
N ILE A 45 -18.69 -22.99 10.11
CA ILE A 45 -18.93 -22.96 8.66
C ILE A 45 -18.17 -21.77 8.06
N ASP A 46 -17.48 -22.01 6.94
CA ASP A 46 -16.78 -20.98 6.20
C ASP A 46 -17.76 -19.91 5.67
N LEU A 47 -17.34 -18.65 5.77
CA LEU A 47 -18.16 -17.49 5.44
C LEU A 47 -18.65 -17.51 3.97
N TYR A 48 -17.85 -18.04 3.04
CA TYR A 48 -18.23 -18.13 1.63
C TYR A 48 -19.33 -19.19 1.40
N TRP A 49 -19.30 -20.31 2.13
CA TRP A 49 -20.38 -21.29 2.07
C TRP A 49 -21.70 -20.74 2.65
N LEU A 50 -21.62 -19.95 3.72
CA LEU A 50 -22.78 -19.22 4.26
C LEU A 50 -23.33 -18.22 3.25
N GLY A 51 -22.45 -17.46 2.58
CA GLY A 51 -22.81 -16.56 1.50
C GLY A 51 -23.53 -17.29 0.36
N ALA A 52 -22.95 -18.38 -0.15
CA ALA A 52 -23.54 -19.19 -1.22
C ALA A 52 -24.94 -19.69 -0.86
N ALA A 53 -25.12 -20.22 0.36
CA ALA A 53 -26.42 -20.67 0.84
C ALA A 53 -27.44 -19.51 0.92
N TYR A 54 -27.01 -18.35 1.43
CA TYR A 54 -27.85 -17.15 1.50
C TYR A 54 -28.30 -16.68 0.11
N PHE A 55 -27.40 -16.57 -0.86
CA PHE A 55 -27.74 -16.09 -2.21
C PHE A 55 -28.56 -17.09 -3.03
N LEU A 56 -28.37 -18.40 -2.82
CA LEU A 56 -29.26 -19.42 -3.39
C LEU A 56 -30.67 -19.32 -2.80
N ALA A 57 -30.80 -19.15 -1.49
CA ALA A 57 -32.08 -18.92 -0.84
C ALA A 57 -32.74 -17.62 -1.34
N LEU A 58 -31.96 -16.54 -1.51
CA LEU A 58 -32.44 -15.28 -2.05
C LEU A 58 -32.95 -15.44 -3.48
N THR A 59 -32.21 -16.16 -4.34
CA THR A 59 -32.61 -16.50 -5.71
C THR A 59 -33.93 -17.27 -5.72
N ALA A 60 -34.08 -18.28 -4.86
CA ALA A 60 -35.31 -19.04 -4.73
C ALA A 60 -36.48 -18.13 -4.30
N LEU A 61 -36.30 -17.28 -3.28
CA LEU A 61 -37.33 -16.34 -2.82
C LEU A 61 -37.76 -15.36 -3.92
N ILE A 62 -36.81 -14.85 -4.71
CA ILE A 62 -37.10 -13.98 -5.86
C ILE A 62 -37.84 -14.78 -6.96
N SER A 63 -37.51 -16.05 -7.17
CA SER A 63 -38.11 -16.92 -8.20
C SER A 63 -39.52 -17.40 -7.85
N PHE A 64 -39.83 -17.62 -6.57
CA PHE A 64 -41.17 -18.04 -6.12
C PHE A 64 -42.13 -16.87 -5.81
N GLN A 65 -41.66 -15.62 -5.92
CA GLN A 65 -42.48 -14.45 -5.67
C GLN A 65 -43.67 -14.36 -6.66
N ARG A 66 -44.88 -14.10 -6.14
CA ARG A 66 -46.05 -13.84 -7.00
C ARG A 66 -45.89 -12.49 -7.73
N PRO A 67 -46.35 -12.35 -8.99
CA PRO A 67 -46.20 -11.15 -9.81
C PRO A 67 -46.97 -9.90 -9.31
N ARG A 68 -47.48 -9.89 -8.07
CA ARG A 68 -48.34 -8.84 -7.49
C ARG A 68 -47.63 -7.51 -7.17
N GLY A 69 -46.41 -7.28 -7.65
CA GLY A 69 -45.69 -6.00 -7.52
C GLY A 69 -45.25 -5.60 -6.10
N GLN A 70 -45.53 -6.41 -5.07
CA GLN A 70 -45.04 -6.22 -3.71
C GLN A 70 -43.97 -7.26 -3.36
N LEU A 71 -42.93 -6.81 -2.65
CA LEU A 71 -41.89 -7.66 -2.07
C LEU A 71 -42.52 -8.53 -0.98
N SER A 72 -42.28 -9.85 -1.02
CA SER A 72 -42.73 -10.74 0.06
C SER A 72 -42.05 -10.34 1.37
N ARG A 73 -42.74 -10.51 2.51
CA ARG A 73 -42.14 -10.22 3.84
C ARG A 73 -40.84 -11.01 4.02
N ALA A 74 -40.82 -12.27 3.61
CA ALA A 74 -39.64 -13.13 3.67
C ALA A 74 -38.45 -12.54 2.87
N LEU A 75 -38.68 -12.14 1.61
CA LEU A 75 -37.63 -11.53 0.78
C LEU A 75 -37.13 -10.20 1.37
N LYS A 76 -38.04 -9.38 1.91
CA LYS A 76 -37.68 -8.12 2.56
C LYS A 76 -36.81 -8.36 3.80
N VAL A 77 -37.18 -9.32 4.66
CA VAL A 77 -36.42 -9.67 5.86
C VAL A 77 -35.06 -10.24 5.47
N ALA A 78 -35.00 -11.13 4.46
CA ALA A 78 -33.75 -11.68 3.96
C ALA A 78 -32.79 -10.57 3.48
N LEU A 79 -33.27 -9.66 2.61
CA LEU A 79 -32.45 -8.53 2.12
C LEU A 79 -31.99 -7.59 3.25
N LEU A 80 -32.86 -7.28 4.20
CA LEU A 80 -32.48 -6.45 5.34
C LEU A 80 -31.42 -7.14 6.21
N ALA A 81 -31.60 -8.43 6.50
CA ALA A 81 -30.63 -9.20 7.27
C ALA A 81 -29.28 -9.26 6.54
N GLY A 82 -29.29 -9.55 5.23
CA GLY A 82 -28.08 -9.57 4.41
C GLY A 82 -27.36 -8.23 4.40
N LEU A 83 -28.06 -7.13 4.13
CA LEU A 83 -27.46 -5.78 4.15
C LEU A 83 -26.92 -5.37 5.52
N VAL A 84 -27.59 -5.75 6.62
CA VAL A 84 -27.12 -5.44 7.98
C VAL A 84 -25.85 -6.23 8.29
N ILE A 85 -25.82 -7.53 7.98
CA ILE A 85 -24.63 -8.37 8.16
C ILE A 85 -23.48 -7.86 7.30
N ASP A 86 -23.75 -7.57 6.02
CA ASP A 86 -22.74 -7.05 5.09
C ASP A 86 -22.25 -5.66 5.51
N SER A 87 -23.13 -4.80 6.02
CA SER A 87 -22.73 -3.50 6.61
C SER A 87 -21.76 -3.69 7.78
N ALA A 88 -21.98 -4.67 8.65
CA ALA A 88 -21.05 -4.97 9.73
C ALA A 88 -19.68 -5.43 9.19
N LEU A 89 -19.68 -6.29 8.17
CA LEU A 89 -18.44 -6.73 7.49
C LEU A 89 -17.71 -5.58 6.81
N LEU A 90 -18.42 -4.68 6.15
CA LEU A 90 -17.85 -3.46 5.55
C LEU A 90 -17.31 -2.51 6.62
N GLY A 91 -18.00 -2.39 7.76
CA GLY A 91 -17.51 -1.64 8.91
C GLY A 91 -16.18 -2.20 9.44
N VAL A 92 -16.07 -3.52 9.56
CA VAL A 92 -14.81 -4.19 9.91
C VAL A 92 -13.73 -3.92 8.86
N GLN A 93 -14.04 -4.05 7.57
CA GLN A 93 -13.08 -3.77 6.49
C GLN A 93 -12.63 -2.30 6.45
N ALA A 94 -13.51 -1.36 6.83
CA ALA A 94 -13.18 0.06 6.86
C ALA A 94 -12.17 0.42 7.97
N VAL A 95 -12.10 -0.36 9.05
CA VAL A 95 -11.16 -0.15 10.18
C VAL A 95 -9.97 -1.11 10.16
N THR A 96 -10.02 -2.17 9.34
CA THR A 96 -8.96 -3.20 9.24
C THR A 96 -8.37 -3.24 7.83
N ALA A 97 -8.15 -4.42 7.28
CA ALA A 97 -7.65 -4.63 5.93
C ALA A 97 -8.83 -4.85 4.96
N PRO A 98 -8.84 -4.16 3.81
CA PRO A 98 -9.92 -4.31 2.84
C PRO A 98 -9.79 -5.63 2.07
N CYS A 99 -10.93 -6.27 1.78
CA CYS A 99 -10.99 -7.54 1.06
C CYS A 99 -11.73 -7.35 -0.27
N VAL A 100 -11.01 -7.46 -1.39
CA VAL A 100 -11.58 -7.29 -2.74
C VAL A 100 -12.70 -8.30 -3.01
N ASN A 101 -12.52 -9.56 -2.61
CA ASN A 101 -13.55 -10.59 -2.78
C ASN A 101 -14.84 -10.25 -2.02
N CYS A 102 -14.73 -9.74 -0.79
CA CYS A 102 -15.90 -9.31 -0.02
C CYS A 102 -16.57 -8.08 -0.64
N LEU A 103 -15.79 -7.14 -1.21
CA LEU A 103 -16.33 -5.98 -1.92
C LEU A 103 -17.07 -6.37 -3.20
N VAL A 104 -16.61 -7.39 -3.93
CA VAL A 104 -17.35 -7.92 -5.09
C VAL A 104 -18.71 -8.46 -4.65
N VAL A 105 -18.76 -9.31 -3.63
CA VAL A 105 -20.02 -9.85 -3.08
C VAL A 105 -20.92 -8.71 -2.57
N ALA A 106 -20.36 -7.76 -1.82
CA ALA A 106 -21.09 -6.60 -1.34
C ALA A 106 -21.72 -5.82 -2.52
N SER A 107 -20.95 -5.59 -3.60
CA SER A 107 -21.44 -4.83 -4.77
C SER A 107 -22.63 -5.50 -5.45
N LEU A 108 -22.62 -6.83 -5.58
CA LEU A 108 -23.68 -7.61 -6.21
C LEU A 108 -24.92 -7.70 -5.31
N LEU A 109 -24.74 -7.87 -4.00
CA LEU A 109 -25.82 -7.75 -3.01
C LEU A 109 -26.46 -6.35 -3.04
N GLY A 110 -25.64 -5.30 -3.08
CA GLY A 110 -26.10 -3.92 -3.20
C GLY A 110 -26.89 -3.67 -4.48
N ALA A 111 -26.40 -4.18 -5.62
CA ALA A 111 -27.13 -4.12 -6.89
C ALA A 111 -28.48 -4.84 -6.80
N THR A 112 -28.53 -6.02 -6.17
CA THR A 112 -29.77 -6.76 -5.93
C THR A 112 -30.74 -5.96 -5.05
N ALA A 113 -30.26 -5.32 -3.98
CA ALA A 113 -31.07 -4.47 -3.11
C ALA A 113 -31.62 -3.24 -3.84
N VAL A 114 -30.80 -2.57 -4.66
CA VAL A 114 -31.20 -1.40 -5.47
C VAL A 114 -32.27 -1.77 -6.50
N LEU A 115 -32.11 -2.90 -7.19
CA LEU A 115 -33.11 -3.41 -8.14
C LEU A 115 -34.48 -3.70 -7.48
N LEU A 116 -34.49 -4.03 -6.19
CA LEU A 116 -35.67 -4.42 -5.42
C LEU A 116 -36.17 -3.33 -4.43
N LEU A 117 -35.55 -2.15 -4.42
CA LEU A 117 -35.76 -1.07 -3.42
C LEU A 117 -37.15 -0.42 -3.46
N ARG A 118 -37.94 -0.66 -4.51
CA ARG A 118 -39.07 0.17 -4.91
C ARG A 118 -40.12 0.32 -3.80
N LYS A 119 -40.36 1.57 -3.39
CA LYS A 119 -41.34 2.01 -2.36
C LYS A 119 -41.11 1.44 -0.94
N GLN A 120 -39.87 1.06 -0.58
CA GLN A 120 -39.55 0.53 0.76
C GLN A 120 -38.62 1.49 1.53
N PRO A 121 -39.15 2.40 2.37
CA PRO A 121 -38.35 3.43 3.03
C PRO A 121 -37.29 2.85 3.99
N LEU A 122 -37.62 1.76 4.68
CA LEU A 122 -36.66 1.09 5.58
C LEU A 122 -35.48 0.49 4.81
N LEU A 123 -35.74 -0.20 3.69
CA LEU A 123 -34.70 -0.79 2.85
C LEU A 123 -33.81 0.29 2.23
N ALA A 124 -34.41 1.41 1.82
CA ALA A 124 -33.66 2.58 1.32
C ALA A 124 -32.70 3.15 2.37
N LYS A 125 -33.14 3.32 3.62
CA LYS A 125 -32.29 3.81 4.71
C LYS A 125 -31.10 2.87 4.99
N VAL A 126 -31.37 1.56 5.09
CA VAL A 126 -30.31 0.56 5.33
C VAL A 126 -29.34 0.51 4.15
N THR A 127 -29.85 0.55 2.91
CA THR A 127 -29.01 0.58 1.71
C THR A 127 -28.14 1.84 1.64
N ALA A 128 -28.63 2.99 2.14
CA ALA A 128 -27.83 4.22 2.21
C ALA A 128 -26.68 4.10 3.22
N VAL A 129 -26.94 3.57 4.42
CA VAL A 129 -25.89 3.30 5.42
C VAL A 129 -24.86 2.31 4.86
N TRP A 130 -25.33 1.23 4.25
CA TRP A 130 -24.50 0.25 3.57
C TRP A 130 -23.61 0.90 2.49
N ALA A 131 -24.18 1.79 1.65
CA ALA A 131 -23.44 2.44 0.58
C ALA A 131 -22.30 3.34 1.11
N VAL A 132 -22.52 4.04 2.22
CA VAL A 132 -21.47 4.84 2.87
C VAL A 132 -20.32 3.95 3.35
N LEU A 133 -20.63 2.83 4.00
CA LEU A 133 -19.62 1.87 4.46
C LEU A 133 -18.90 1.20 3.29
N PHE A 134 -19.62 0.87 2.22
CA PHE A 134 -19.05 0.32 1.00
C PHE A 134 -18.03 1.28 0.38
N VAL A 135 -18.37 2.57 0.27
CA VAL A 135 -17.45 3.59 -0.23
C VAL A 135 -16.22 3.73 0.67
N ALA A 136 -16.40 3.71 1.99
CA ALA A 136 -15.27 3.77 2.93
C ALA A 136 -14.33 2.56 2.79
N ALA A 137 -14.87 1.33 2.72
CA ALA A 137 -14.09 0.12 2.51
C ALA A 137 -13.40 0.11 1.13
N LEU A 138 -14.08 0.56 0.09
CA LEU A 138 -13.52 0.70 -1.26
C LEU A 138 -12.37 1.72 -1.29
N ALA A 139 -12.52 2.85 -0.58
CA ALA A 139 -11.45 3.83 -0.43
C ALA A 139 -10.22 3.23 0.27
N GLY A 140 -10.42 2.29 1.20
CA GLY A 140 -9.35 1.48 1.79
C GLY A 140 -8.55 0.71 0.74
N VAL A 141 -9.21 -0.02 -0.17
CA VAL A 141 -8.53 -0.72 -1.29
C VAL A 141 -7.72 0.25 -2.13
N PHE A 142 -8.32 1.39 -2.49
CA PHE A 142 -7.60 2.40 -3.28
C PHE A 142 -6.40 2.97 -2.52
N ARG A 143 -6.48 3.10 -1.19
CA ARG A 143 -5.35 3.55 -0.37
C ARG A 143 -4.21 2.55 -0.40
N ASP A 144 -4.50 1.26 -0.28
CA ASP A 144 -3.48 0.19 -0.36
C ASP A 144 -2.81 0.16 -1.73
N GLN A 145 -3.58 0.36 -2.81
CA GLN A 145 -3.05 0.45 -4.17
C GLN A 145 -2.19 1.70 -4.40
N LEU A 146 -2.31 2.72 -3.54
CA LEU A 146 -1.48 3.92 -3.56
C LEU A 146 -0.31 3.86 -2.58
N SER A 147 -0.19 2.79 -1.79
CA SER A 147 0.99 2.56 -0.94
C SER A 147 2.25 2.46 -1.82
N PRO A 148 3.39 3.02 -1.37
CA PRO A 148 4.62 3.01 -2.14
C PRO A 148 5.11 1.56 -2.31
N VAL A 149 5.76 1.29 -3.44
CA VAL A 149 6.28 -0.04 -3.80
C VAL A 149 7.81 -0.04 -3.66
N PRO A 150 8.37 -0.89 -2.78
CA PRO A 150 9.82 -0.99 -2.66
C PRO A 150 10.41 -1.70 -3.88
N ALA A 151 11.52 -1.19 -4.39
CA ALA A 151 12.40 -1.90 -5.32
C ALA A 151 13.29 -2.91 -4.59
N TYR A 152 13.58 -2.67 -3.30
CA TYR A 152 14.34 -3.54 -2.41
C TYR A 152 13.85 -3.39 -0.98
N GLY A 153 13.96 -4.47 -0.19
CA GLY A 153 13.57 -4.51 1.22
C GLY A 153 12.06 -4.70 1.45
N SER A 154 11.67 -4.77 2.72
CA SER A 154 10.28 -4.94 3.12
C SER A 154 9.51 -3.62 3.05
N ALA A 155 8.21 -3.66 2.70
CA ALA A 155 7.34 -2.49 2.79
C ALA A 155 7.18 -1.97 4.24
N ASP A 156 7.46 -2.82 5.23
CA ASP A 156 7.41 -2.50 6.66
C ASP A 156 8.76 -2.06 7.25
N ALA A 157 9.79 -1.93 6.41
CA ALA A 157 11.11 -1.47 6.83
C ALA A 157 11.04 -0.13 7.57
N ALA A 158 11.80 -0.02 8.66
CA ALA A 158 11.80 1.15 9.52
C ALA A 158 12.42 2.39 8.85
N ILE A 159 13.25 2.19 7.83
CA ILE A 159 13.90 3.22 7.03
C ILE A 159 13.50 3.04 5.57
N LYS A 160 12.90 4.07 4.98
CA LYS A 160 12.40 4.08 3.61
C LYS A 160 13.07 5.20 2.83
N VAL A 161 13.82 4.85 1.80
CA VAL A 161 14.58 5.82 1.00
C VAL A 161 13.99 5.91 -0.39
N PHE A 162 13.48 7.09 -0.75
CA PHE A 162 12.99 7.38 -2.08
C PHE A 162 14.09 8.02 -2.91
N PHE A 163 14.40 7.43 -4.06
CA PHE A 163 15.57 7.81 -4.86
C PHE A 163 15.29 7.73 -6.36
N SER A 164 16.10 8.44 -7.15
CA SER A 164 16.05 8.44 -8.62
C SER A 164 17.44 8.11 -9.18
N PRO A 165 17.57 7.29 -10.24
CA PRO A 165 18.87 6.99 -10.85
C PRO A 165 19.64 8.21 -11.36
N SER A 166 18.95 9.19 -11.96
CA SER A 166 19.54 10.43 -12.49
C SER A 166 19.92 11.46 -11.41
N CYS A 167 19.66 11.18 -10.14
CA CYS A 167 19.89 12.08 -9.02
C CYS A 167 21.25 11.82 -8.35
N PRO A 168 22.24 12.73 -8.45
CA PRO A 168 23.58 12.50 -7.88
C PRO A 168 23.58 12.41 -6.35
N ALA A 169 22.80 13.27 -5.68
CA ALA A 169 22.66 13.23 -4.21
C ALA A 169 22.05 11.90 -3.73
N CYS A 170 21.15 11.31 -4.54
CA CYS A 170 20.51 10.05 -4.22
C CYS A 170 21.50 8.89 -4.19
N ARG A 171 22.50 8.88 -5.10
CA ARG A 171 23.56 7.89 -5.12
C ARG A 171 24.35 7.88 -3.81
N LEU A 172 24.72 9.06 -3.31
CA LEU A 172 25.49 9.19 -2.07
C LEU A 172 24.71 8.64 -0.87
N VAL A 173 23.46 9.06 -0.70
CA VAL A 173 22.62 8.63 0.43
C VAL A 173 22.35 7.12 0.40
N VAL A 174 22.03 6.57 -0.77
CA VAL A 174 21.73 5.14 -0.89
C VAL A 174 22.99 4.29 -0.67
N GLN A 175 24.14 4.70 -1.20
CA GLN A 175 25.40 3.99 -0.97
C GLN A 175 25.81 4.02 0.50
N ASP A 176 25.69 5.17 1.15
CA ASP A 176 26.00 5.31 2.57
C ASP A 176 25.11 4.39 3.44
N LEU A 177 23.78 4.46 3.27
CA LEU A 177 22.85 3.66 4.08
C LEU A 177 22.97 2.14 3.85
N THR A 178 23.34 1.71 2.64
CA THR A 178 23.44 0.27 2.32
C THR A 178 24.74 -0.37 2.78
N GLN A 179 25.79 0.44 2.98
CA GLN A 179 27.07 -0.01 3.53
C GLN A 179 27.00 -0.30 5.04
N HIS A 180 25.96 0.15 5.73
CA HIS A 180 25.75 -0.10 7.16
C HIS A 180 25.10 -1.48 7.39
N PRO A 181 25.84 -2.50 7.89
CA PRO A 181 25.32 -3.87 7.99
C PRO A 181 24.13 -3.97 8.95
N GLY A 182 24.12 -3.14 9.99
CA GLY A 182 23.03 -3.08 10.99
C GLY A 182 21.72 -2.49 10.47
N LEU A 183 21.71 -1.88 9.29
CA LEU A 183 20.50 -1.26 8.70
C LEU A 183 19.89 -2.08 7.57
N GLN A 184 20.59 -3.09 7.02
CA GLN A 184 20.15 -3.80 5.82
C GLN A 184 18.80 -4.54 5.99
N GLY A 185 18.49 -5.03 7.19
CA GLY A 185 17.20 -5.68 7.50
C GLY A 185 16.03 -4.70 7.66
N ASP A 186 16.34 -3.43 7.96
CA ASP A 186 15.37 -2.38 8.27
C ASP A 186 15.33 -1.28 7.20
N LEU A 187 16.00 -1.49 6.07
CA LEU A 187 16.09 -0.56 4.96
C LEU A 187 15.26 -1.04 3.76
N ALA A 188 14.41 -0.15 3.24
CA ALA A 188 13.74 -0.33 1.96
C ALA A 188 14.03 0.83 1.01
N LEU A 189 14.25 0.48 -0.25
CA LEU A 189 14.57 1.43 -1.31
C LEU A 189 13.38 1.56 -2.26
N TYR A 190 12.95 2.78 -2.52
CA TYR A 190 11.79 3.13 -3.34
C TYR A 190 12.25 3.94 -4.55
N ALA A 191 12.28 3.31 -5.72
CA ALA A 191 12.73 3.97 -6.93
C ALA A 191 11.65 4.91 -7.51
N VAL A 192 12.07 6.08 -7.96
CA VAL A 192 11.24 7.13 -8.55
C VAL A 192 11.87 7.56 -9.88
N ALA A 193 11.18 7.27 -10.98
CA ALA A 193 11.60 7.71 -12.30
C ALA A 193 11.16 9.16 -12.58
N LYS A 194 12.12 10.06 -12.80
CA LYS A 194 11.89 11.45 -13.24
C LYS A 194 11.73 11.56 -14.75
N ASP A 195 12.49 10.75 -15.49
CA ASP A 195 12.50 10.70 -16.95
C ASP A 195 12.58 9.25 -17.47
N ASP A 196 12.63 9.07 -18.80
CA ASP A 196 12.76 7.75 -19.42
C ASP A 196 14.15 7.11 -19.23
N GLY A 197 15.19 7.91 -18.97
CA GLY A 197 16.53 7.42 -18.63
C GLY A 197 16.54 6.71 -17.28
N ASP A 198 15.80 7.24 -16.31
CA ASP A 198 15.58 6.59 -15.01
C ASP A 198 14.89 5.22 -15.15
N LEU A 199 14.01 5.03 -16.14
CA LEU A 199 13.35 3.73 -16.35
C LEU A 199 14.36 2.64 -16.69
N ALA A 200 15.37 2.96 -17.51
CA ALA A 200 16.45 2.02 -17.84
C ALA A 200 17.35 1.74 -16.62
N GLY A 201 17.64 2.74 -15.79
CA GLY A 201 18.35 2.54 -14.52
C GLY A 201 17.62 1.58 -13.58
N ILE A 202 16.32 1.82 -13.35
CA ILE A 202 15.49 0.96 -12.49
C ILE A 202 15.35 -0.45 -13.08
N HIS A 203 15.25 -0.57 -14.39
CA HIS A 203 15.20 -1.88 -15.05
C HIS A 203 16.47 -2.69 -14.79
N ARG A 204 17.66 -2.08 -14.98
CA ARG A 204 18.95 -2.72 -14.71
C ARG A 204 19.10 -3.10 -13.24
N PHE A 205 18.62 -2.26 -12.33
CA PHE A 205 18.56 -2.59 -10.89
C PHE A 205 17.80 -3.90 -10.65
N HIS A 206 16.58 -4.03 -11.19
CA HIS A 206 15.77 -5.24 -11.01
C HIS A 206 16.39 -6.47 -11.69
N GLU A 207 16.96 -6.32 -12.89
CA GLU A 207 17.64 -7.43 -13.56
C GLU A 207 18.83 -7.93 -12.75
N GLU A 208 19.65 -7.03 -12.23
CA GLU A 208 20.84 -7.40 -11.48
C GLU A 208 20.47 -7.99 -10.12
N MET A 209 19.47 -7.42 -9.42
CA MET A 209 18.90 -8.03 -8.22
C MET A 209 18.39 -9.45 -8.48
N PHE A 210 17.74 -9.70 -9.62
CA PHE A 210 17.25 -11.03 -9.98
C PHE A 210 18.39 -11.98 -10.35
N ARG A 211 19.45 -11.47 -10.99
CA ARG A 211 20.59 -12.25 -11.49
C ARG A 211 21.56 -12.65 -10.38
N SER A 212 21.99 -11.70 -9.56
CA SER A 212 23.05 -11.92 -8.55
C SER A 212 22.54 -11.89 -7.11
N GLY A 213 21.38 -11.31 -6.85
CA GLY A 213 20.88 -11.07 -5.50
C GLY A 213 21.70 -10.06 -4.69
N ASP A 214 22.70 -9.43 -5.32
CA ASP A 214 23.65 -8.54 -4.68
C ASP A 214 23.20 -7.07 -4.83
N LEU A 215 22.81 -6.48 -3.70
CA LEU A 215 22.34 -5.10 -3.64
C LEU A 215 23.39 -4.11 -4.14
N SER A 216 24.67 -4.33 -3.84
CA SER A 216 25.73 -3.40 -4.22
C SER A 216 25.89 -3.32 -5.74
N LYS A 217 25.94 -4.49 -6.39
CA LYS A 217 26.00 -4.60 -7.86
C LYS A 217 24.76 -4.03 -8.52
N ALA A 218 23.59 -4.30 -7.95
CA ALA A 218 22.35 -3.77 -8.50
C ALA A 218 22.29 -2.23 -8.44
N LEU A 219 22.77 -1.63 -7.36
CA LEU A 219 22.86 -0.18 -7.24
C LEU A 219 23.87 0.42 -8.22
N GLU A 220 25.03 -0.22 -8.40
CA GLU A 220 26.00 0.19 -9.41
C GLU A 220 25.39 0.16 -10.82
N ALA A 221 24.70 -0.92 -11.17
CA ALA A 221 23.97 -1.03 -12.44
C ALA A 221 22.86 0.03 -12.57
N CYS A 222 22.17 0.36 -11.49
CA CYS A 222 21.12 1.37 -11.44
C CYS A 222 21.63 2.76 -11.81
N PHE A 223 22.73 3.19 -11.17
CA PHE A 223 23.31 4.53 -11.31
C PHE A 223 24.30 4.66 -12.48
N SER A 224 24.64 3.57 -13.16
CA SER A 224 25.50 3.61 -14.35
C SER A 224 24.86 4.47 -15.46
N LEU A 225 25.67 5.22 -16.22
CA LEU A 225 25.13 6.03 -17.32
C LEU A 225 24.61 5.12 -18.45
N ALA A 226 23.57 5.57 -19.15
CA ALA A 226 22.88 4.84 -20.22
C ALA A 226 23.73 4.52 -21.48
N GLY A 227 25.06 4.73 -21.42
CA GLY A 227 26.01 4.45 -22.50
C GLY A 227 26.58 3.03 -22.52
N GLU A 228 26.43 2.26 -21.44
CA GLU A 228 26.88 0.88 -21.39
C GLU A 228 25.70 -0.06 -21.66
N ALA A 229 25.66 -0.64 -22.87
CA ALA A 229 24.96 -1.84 -23.36
C ALA A 229 23.83 -2.46 -22.49
N GLY A 230 23.00 -1.65 -21.87
CA GLY A 230 21.95 -2.08 -20.96
C GLY A 230 20.69 -2.42 -21.72
N SER A 231 20.04 -3.51 -21.34
CA SER A 231 18.71 -3.86 -21.84
C SER A 231 17.72 -2.76 -21.51
N GLN A 232 17.12 -2.18 -22.55
CA GLN A 232 15.97 -1.29 -22.39
C GLN A 232 14.76 -2.10 -21.92
N PRO A 233 13.95 -1.57 -20.99
CA PRO A 233 12.75 -2.28 -20.57
C PRO A 233 11.81 -2.46 -21.77
N SER A 234 11.21 -3.64 -21.88
CA SER A 234 10.06 -3.83 -22.77
C SER A 234 8.91 -2.91 -22.36
N TRP A 235 7.94 -2.69 -23.26
CA TRP A 235 6.84 -1.75 -23.00
C TRP A 235 6.04 -2.09 -21.73
N SER A 236 5.85 -3.38 -21.42
CA SER A 236 5.13 -3.83 -20.23
C SER A 236 5.94 -3.61 -18.96
N GLN A 237 7.26 -3.84 -19.01
CA GLN A 237 8.18 -3.55 -17.90
C GLN A 237 8.25 -2.04 -17.64
N ALA A 238 8.34 -1.22 -18.70
CA ALA A 238 8.31 0.23 -18.58
C ALA A 238 7.00 0.72 -17.95
N LEU A 239 5.86 0.12 -18.33
CA LEU A 239 4.57 0.45 -17.72
C LEU A 239 4.52 0.06 -16.23
N ALA A 240 5.04 -1.12 -15.87
CA ALA A 240 5.12 -1.55 -14.47
C ALA A 240 6.01 -0.61 -13.63
N ILE A 241 7.18 -0.23 -14.14
CA ILE A 241 8.09 0.72 -13.48
C ILE A 241 7.41 2.09 -13.34
N ARG A 242 6.72 2.57 -14.37
CA ARG A 242 5.95 3.83 -14.30
C ARG A 242 4.83 3.77 -13.27
N ALA A 243 4.11 2.65 -13.17
CA ALA A 243 3.07 2.47 -12.18
C ALA A 243 3.64 2.47 -10.75
N ALA A 244 4.74 1.75 -10.51
CA ALA A 244 5.44 1.76 -9.22
C ALA A 244 5.98 3.16 -8.88
N SER A 245 6.62 3.83 -9.83
CA SER A 245 7.11 5.21 -9.70
C SER A 245 5.98 6.19 -9.39
N LEU A 246 4.81 6.06 -10.03
CA LEU A 246 3.65 6.90 -9.77
C LEU A 246 3.14 6.74 -8.33
N ARG A 247 3.07 5.49 -7.83
CA ARG A 247 2.71 5.22 -6.43
C ARG A 247 3.73 5.86 -5.48
N ASN A 248 5.01 5.71 -5.76
CA ASN A 248 6.09 6.29 -4.95
C ASN A 248 6.04 7.83 -4.95
N LYS A 249 5.81 8.47 -6.10
CA LYS A 249 5.60 9.94 -6.20
C LYS A 249 4.36 10.39 -5.44
N SER A 250 3.27 9.63 -5.47
CA SER A 250 2.06 9.97 -4.74
C SER A 250 2.28 9.96 -3.22
N PHE A 251 3.14 9.07 -2.72
CA PHE A 251 3.56 9.06 -1.32
C PHE A 251 4.39 10.30 -0.96
N LEU A 252 5.36 10.68 -1.80
CA LEU A 252 6.17 11.88 -1.61
C LEU A 252 5.29 13.14 -1.54
N ALA A 253 4.36 13.29 -2.49
CA ALA A 253 3.44 14.42 -2.52
C ALA A 253 2.56 14.53 -1.26
N ARG A 254 2.14 13.38 -0.70
CA ARG A 254 1.37 13.32 0.56
C ARG A 254 2.22 13.59 1.81
N SER A 255 3.51 13.33 1.72
CA SER A 255 4.48 13.56 2.80
C SER A 255 5.09 14.96 2.73
N GLU A 256 4.53 15.85 1.90
CA GLU A 256 5.01 17.22 1.65
C GLU A 256 6.45 17.28 1.12
N ALA A 257 6.99 16.15 0.64
CA ALA A 257 8.31 16.05 0.02
C ALA A 257 8.21 16.38 -1.47
N SER A 258 8.86 17.46 -1.89
CA SER A 258 8.85 17.93 -3.28
C SER A 258 10.02 17.41 -4.13
N SER A 259 11.01 16.75 -3.51
CA SER A 259 12.22 16.28 -4.18
C SER A 259 12.75 14.96 -3.59
N VAL A 260 13.66 14.33 -4.35
CA VAL A 260 14.45 13.15 -3.93
C VAL A 260 15.93 13.55 -3.89
N PRO A 261 16.76 12.97 -2.99
CA PRO A 261 16.43 11.86 -2.08
C PRO A 261 15.52 12.28 -0.92
N PHE A 262 14.64 11.38 -0.51
CA PHE A 262 13.79 11.58 0.68
C PHE A 262 13.87 10.34 1.57
N VAL A 263 14.18 10.54 2.85
CA VAL A 263 14.31 9.47 3.84
C VAL A 263 13.19 9.58 4.85
N PHE A 264 12.36 8.55 4.91
CA PHE A 264 11.32 8.41 5.93
C PHE A 264 11.76 7.37 6.95
N THR A 265 11.61 7.67 8.24
CA THR A 265 11.91 6.72 9.32
C THR A 265 10.79 6.64 10.34
N SER A 266 10.38 5.43 10.70
CA SER A 266 9.49 5.18 11.83
C SER A 266 10.25 4.89 13.13
N ALA A 267 11.59 4.76 13.07
CA ALA A 267 12.46 4.50 14.22
C ALA A 267 13.72 5.38 14.15
N PRO A 268 13.61 6.69 14.47
CA PRO A 268 14.73 7.63 14.35
C PRO A 268 15.97 7.20 15.15
N GLY A 269 15.75 6.51 16.27
CA GLY A 269 16.81 5.97 17.13
C GLY A 269 17.74 5.00 16.41
N LEU A 270 17.23 4.19 15.47
CA LEU A 270 18.05 3.22 14.71
C LEU A 270 19.07 3.93 13.82
N LEU A 271 18.64 4.98 13.10
CA LEU A 271 19.53 5.81 12.29
C LEU A 271 20.58 6.50 13.18
N LEU A 272 20.15 7.11 14.29
CA LEU A 272 21.06 7.76 15.24
C LEU A 272 22.09 6.80 15.83
N THR A 273 21.71 5.57 16.20
CA THR A 273 22.66 4.56 16.69
C THR A 273 23.62 4.06 15.61
N ALA A 274 23.16 3.89 14.37
CA ALA A 274 24.01 3.45 13.28
C ALA A 274 25.09 4.50 12.97
N PHE A 275 24.71 5.76 12.87
CA PHE A 275 25.66 6.85 12.63
C PHE A 275 26.56 7.13 13.84
N LYS A 276 26.07 6.96 15.07
CA LYS A 276 26.90 7.10 16.28
C LYS A 276 27.92 5.97 16.42
N ALA A 277 27.54 4.73 16.11
CA ALA A 277 28.47 3.62 16.11
C ALA A 277 29.62 3.85 15.10
N GLN A 278 29.30 4.42 13.93
CA GLN A 278 30.30 4.79 12.93
C GLN A 278 31.22 5.92 13.39
N SER A 279 30.71 6.93 14.12
CA SER A 279 31.56 8.00 14.66
C SER A 279 32.50 7.49 15.74
N ASP A 280 32.05 6.55 16.58
CA ASP A 280 32.86 5.98 17.65
C ASP A 280 33.95 5.04 17.10
N ASP A 281 33.65 4.26 16.05
CA ASP A 281 34.63 3.39 15.37
C ASP A 281 35.73 4.20 14.66
N LYS A 282 35.37 5.34 14.03
CA LYS A 282 36.32 6.22 13.34
C LYS A 282 37.23 6.99 14.29
N VAL A 283 36.82 7.17 15.55
CA VAL A 283 37.64 7.81 16.61
C VAL A 283 38.65 6.81 17.20
N GLN A 284 38.41 5.50 17.05
CA GLN A 284 39.22 4.46 17.69
C GLN A 284 40.39 3.97 16.82
N ASP A 285 40.39 4.26 15.51
CA ASP A 285 41.49 4.00 14.57
C ASP A 285 42.46 5.19 14.38
N GLY A 286 42.37 6.22 15.23
CA GLY A 286 43.31 7.33 15.26
C GLY A 286 44.58 7.01 16.06
N ASP A 287 45.67 6.67 15.38
CA ASP A 287 47.04 6.57 15.90
C ASP A 287 47.40 7.87 16.69
N PRO A 288 47.88 7.82 17.95
CA PRO A 288 48.03 9.01 18.81
C PRO A 288 49.24 9.91 18.44
N ALA A 289 49.69 9.86 17.19
CA ALA A 289 50.91 10.52 16.73
C ALA A 289 50.67 11.47 15.54
N SER A 290 49.73 12.41 15.68
CA SER A 290 49.77 13.67 14.94
C SER A 290 49.06 14.77 15.73
N ARG A 291 49.80 15.37 16.66
CA ARG A 291 49.50 16.69 17.21
C ARG A 291 50.10 17.73 16.26
N ASP A 292 49.25 18.41 15.50
CA ASP A 292 49.48 19.74 14.91
C ASP A 292 48.14 20.48 15.03
N GLU A 293 48.01 21.40 16.00
CA GLU A 293 48.17 22.86 15.84
C GLU A 293 46.90 23.58 15.34
N GLY A 294 46.37 24.48 16.19
CA GLY A 294 45.36 25.52 15.87
C GLY A 294 43.92 25.15 16.24
N CYS A 295 43.13 25.91 17.01
CA CYS A 295 43.18 27.33 17.35
C CYS A 295 42.70 27.60 18.78
N ASP A 296 43.45 28.47 19.45
CA ASP A 296 43.16 29.07 20.75
C ASP A 296 42.14 30.20 20.60
N TYR A 297 41.10 30.21 21.44
CA TYR A 297 40.00 31.17 21.43
C TYR A 297 40.41 32.46 22.16
N ALA A 298 41.29 33.28 21.60
CA ALA A 298 41.61 34.57 22.18
C ALA A 298 42.23 35.57 21.18
N THR A 299 41.44 36.06 20.22
CA THR A 299 41.41 37.47 19.77
C THR A 299 40.42 37.58 18.62
N GLY A 300 39.45 38.49 18.74
CA GLY A 300 38.47 38.75 17.69
C GLY A 300 39.09 39.49 16.50
N ASP A 301 38.82 38.99 15.30
CA ASP A 301 38.29 39.77 14.19
C ASP A 301 37.75 38.82 13.09
N ALA A 302 36.54 39.18 12.60
CA ALA A 302 35.76 38.72 11.45
C ALA A 302 36.02 37.34 10.80
N CYS A 303 35.03 36.44 10.92
CA CYS A 303 34.73 35.44 9.89
C CYS A 303 33.37 35.80 9.28
N GLU A 304 33.38 36.27 8.04
CA GLU A 304 32.18 36.39 7.20
C GLU A 304 31.84 35.03 6.56
N GLU A 305 30.53 34.75 6.57
CA GLU A 305 29.71 33.85 5.75
C GLU A 305 29.76 32.32 5.98
N GLU A 306 28.69 31.87 6.66
CA GLU A 306 28.17 30.51 6.86
C GLU A 306 27.97 29.67 5.57
N PRO A 307 28.15 28.34 5.64
CA PRO A 307 27.36 27.42 4.84
C PRO A 307 26.02 27.10 5.54
N ALA A 308 24.95 27.17 4.75
CA ALA A 308 23.55 27.01 5.14
C ALA A 308 23.21 25.71 5.94
N PRO A 309 22.20 25.75 6.82
CA PRO A 309 21.88 24.65 7.72
C PRO A 309 21.13 23.48 7.05
N LEU A 310 21.51 22.27 7.48
CA LEU A 310 20.95 20.95 7.14
C LEU A 310 19.55 20.71 7.78
N ASP A 311 18.63 21.67 7.70
CA ASP A 311 17.34 21.59 8.41
C ASP A 311 16.20 20.91 7.61
N GLY A 312 16.49 20.30 6.46
CA GLY A 312 15.46 19.74 5.57
C GLY A 312 15.36 18.21 5.46
N LEU A 313 16.25 17.44 6.08
CA LEU A 313 16.43 16.01 5.74
C LEU A 313 15.70 15.01 6.66
N PHE A 314 15.17 15.46 7.80
CA PHE A 314 14.55 14.57 8.78
C PHE A 314 13.17 15.08 9.21
N GLY A 315 12.12 14.56 8.58
CA GLY A 315 10.76 14.74 9.04
C GLY A 315 10.48 13.90 10.28
N GLY A 316 10.52 14.51 11.47
CA GLY A 316 10.06 13.89 12.71
C GLY A 316 8.53 13.84 12.78
N ALA A 317 7.99 12.77 13.39
CA ALA A 317 6.56 12.63 13.69
C ALA A 317 6.01 13.86 14.46
N PRO A 318 4.75 14.26 14.22
CA PRO A 318 4.17 15.40 14.92
C PRO A 318 4.12 15.13 16.43
N LYS A 319 4.82 15.98 17.21
CA LYS A 319 4.62 16.08 18.65
C LYS A 319 3.17 16.49 18.90
N GLN A 320 2.35 15.58 19.41
CA GLN A 320 1.17 15.96 20.16
C GLN A 320 1.63 16.73 21.40
N SER A 321 1.41 18.04 21.42
CA SER A 321 1.54 18.83 22.64
C SER A 321 0.20 18.81 23.38
N PRO A 322 0.19 18.67 24.72
CA PRO A 322 -1.03 18.66 25.50
C PRO A 322 -1.59 20.07 25.69
N ALA A 323 -2.92 20.11 25.74
CA ALA A 323 -3.86 21.16 26.16
C ALA A 323 -3.31 22.48 26.75
N LYS A 324 -3.91 23.58 26.28
CA LYS A 324 -4.73 24.46 27.12
C LYS A 324 -5.94 24.96 26.34
#